data_AF-A0A836M2Q6-F1
#
_entry.id   AF-A0A836M2Q6-F1
#
_cell.length_a   1.000
_cell.length_b   1.000
_cell.length_c   1.000
_cell.angle_alpha   90.00
_cell.angle_beta   90.00
_cell.angle_gamma   90.00
#
_symmetry.space_group_name_H-M   'P 1'
#
loop_
_entity.id
_entity.type
_entity.pdbx_description
1 polymer ?
#
loop_
_entity_poly.entity_id
_entity_poly.type
_entity_poly.pdbx_seq_one_letter_code
_entity_poly.pdbx_strand_id
1 'polypeptide(L)'
;MKFNLKRISGFLIITSTLILTACSGEGSDQNTNDQAESNLEKEDTIYKVYYQPSDISSGIYSDFFEITLYSIKNNEIFFAKSHNQPLETELLTEQKVLNKGTLQTNIVKRLTPSSWSYERIPNLKQNLKFEIVKLDGENIFDRVLPGYKEYKNLETSLNNQLDNNLIDFYQNYKNVRFPKNSYCYRLKESQWNQSYISYISSFNANPSFSEKKKSIIERYNNLGLDKKYFRLINSQWYGYNLVVLENLENGDVQSTLGNNNDQSATIDFVSSSLWNADKSLAFEKSHLYSTDDNPLNSVHSLIALKQKLKIADLEKGCFAFNTQAAQAIQKLNLVNWKPGDSSVIAPFFGLRTFIDNGSQKQ
;
A
#
# COMPACT_ATOMS: atom_id res chain seq x y z
N MET A 1 29.65 -68.23 -26.17
CA MET A 1 30.75 -68.92 -25.47
C MET A 1 30.28 -69.23 -24.05
N LYS A 2 30.25 -70.52 -23.66
CA LYS A 2 29.95 -71.10 -22.33
C LYS A 2 28.66 -70.68 -21.57
N PHE A 3 28.22 -71.61 -20.71
CA PHE A 3 26.89 -71.78 -20.11
C PHE A 3 26.85 -71.44 -18.61
N ASN A 4 25.61 -71.35 -18.09
CA ASN A 4 25.13 -71.55 -16.70
C ASN A 4 25.34 -70.40 -15.68
N LEU A 5 24.34 -69.83 -14.96
CA LEU A 5 22.98 -70.22 -14.47
C LEU A 5 22.93 -70.81 -13.04
N LYS A 6 22.31 -70.05 -12.13
CA LYS A 6 21.61 -70.40 -10.87
C LYS A 6 20.62 -69.23 -10.63
N ARG A 7 19.27 -69.33 -10.65
CA ARG A 7 18.32 -70.27 -10.00
C ARG A 7 18.54 -70.23 -8.47
N ILE A 8 17.60 -69.90 -7.59
CA ILE A 8 16.17 -70.22 -7.39
C ILE A 8 15.55 -69.05 -6.57
N SER A 9 14.26 -68.66 -6.57
CA SER A 9 13.01 -69.27 -7.06
C SER A 9 12.02 -68.21 -7.62
N GLY A 10 10.75 -68.58 -7.82
CA GLY A 10 9.58 -67.68 -7.87
C GLY A 10 8.31 -68.41 -7.43
N PHE A 11 7.15 -67.73 -7.41
CA PHE A 11 5.84 -68.32 -7.71
C PHE A 11 4.83 -67.24 -8.14
N LEU A 12 4.00 -67.55 -9.14
CA LEU A 12 2.88 -66.72 -9.60
C LEU A 12 1.64 -66.92 -8.70
N ILE A 13 0.63 -66.05 -8.84
CA ILE A 13 -0.67 -66.44 -9.45
C ILE A 13 -1.50 -65.19 -9.81
N ILE A 14 -2.21 -65.29 -10.93
CA ILE A 14 -3.17 -64.30 -11.44
C ILE A 14 -4.57 -64.76 -11.03
N THR A 15 -5.40 -63.88 -10.45
CA THR A 15 -6.86 -64.06 -10.43
C THR A 15 -7.58 -62.73 -10.57
N SER A 16 -8.19 -62.51 -11.74
CA SER A 16 -9.21 -61.49 -11.97
C SER A 16 -10.58 -62.05 -11.59
N THR A 17 -11.31 -61.40 -10.69
CA THR A 17 -12.73 -61.66 -10.44
C THR A 17 -13.50 -60.36 -10.19
N LEU A 18 -14.48 -60.09 -11.04
CA LEU A 18 -15.51 -59.08 -10.83
C LEU A 18 -16.54 -59.58 -9.82
N ILE A 19 -16.88 -58.79 -8.80
CA ILE A 19 -18.15 -58.86 -8.07
C ILE A 19 -18.67 -57.42 -7.87
N LEU A 20 -19.98 -57.26 -7.96
CA LEU A 20 -20.71 -55.99 -7.98
C LEU A 20 -21.19 -55.54 -6.59
N THR A 21 -21.45 -54.22 -6.49
CA THR A 21 -22.36 -53.52 -5.56
C THR A 21 -22.10 -53.54 -4.04
N ALA A 22 -21.80 -52.36 -3.47
CA ALA A 22 -22.62 -51.70 -2.43
C ALA A 22 -22.25 -50.20 -2.32
N CYS A 23 -23.19 -49.36 -1.85
CA CYS A 23 -23.02 -47.91 -1.75
C CYS A 23 -22.30 -47.47 -0.47
N SER A 24 -21.30 -46.59 -0.60
CA SER A 24 -21.13 -45.37 0.21
C SER A 24 -20.00 -44.53 -0.40
N GLY A 25 -20.12 -43.20 -0.35
CA GLY A 25 -19.24 -42.30 -1.10
C GLY A 25 -18.41 -41.38 -0.21
N GLU A 26 -17.18 -41.15 -0.63
CA GLU A 26 -16.27 -40.03 -0.34
C GLU A 26 -15.24 -40.11 -1.49
N GLY A 27 -14.92 -39.06 -2.24
CA GLY A 27 -14.83 -37.66 -1.87
C GLY A 27 -13.43 -37.23 -2.29
N SER A 28 -13.22 -37.06 -3.61
CA SER A 28 -11.88 -36.94 -4.20
C SER A 28 -11.18 -35.64 -3.78
N ASP A 29 -10.04 -35.77 -3.10
CA ASP A 29 -9.09 -34.69 -2.90
C ASP A 29 -8.50 -34.22 -4.25
N GLN A 30 -9.10 -33.17 -4.81
CA GLN A 30 -8.45 -32.38 -5.85
C GLN A 30 -7.58 -31.31 -5.21
N ASN A 31 -6.26 -31.38 -5.48
CA ASN A 31 -5.30 -30.35 -5.09
C ASN A 31 -5.73 -28.97 -5.64
N THR A 32 -6.12 -28.05 -4.75
CA THR A 32 -6.61 -26.70 -5.10
C THR A 32 -5.49 -25.65 -5.20
N ASN A 33 -4.22 -26.03 -5.14
CA ASN A 33 -3.12 -25.09 -5.29
C ASN A 33 -2.89 -24.65 -6.75
N ASP A 34 -2.98 -25.56 -7.72
CA ASP A 34 -2.62 -25.29 -9.11
C ASP A 34 -3.56 -24.29 -9.81
N GLN A 35 -4.85 -24.25 -9.44
CA GLN A 35 -5.81 -23.34 -10.06
C GLN A 35 -5.57 -21.86 -9.72
N ALA A 36 -5.10 -21.55 -8.51
CA ALA A 36 -4.81 -20.18 -8.12
C ALA A 36 -3.59 -19.61 -8.89
N GLU A 37 -2.53 -20.40 -9.04
CA GLU A 37 -1.34 -20.01 -9.81
C GLU A 37 -1.64 -19.87 -11.30
N SER A 38 -2.42 -20.80 -11.89
CA SER A 38 -2.72 -20.78 -13.34
C SER A 38 -3.54 -19.57 -13.84
N ASN A 39 -4.18 -18.82 -12.93
CA ASN A 39 -4.98 -17.65 -13.24
C ASN A 39 -4.23 -16.31 -13.04
N LEU A 40 -3.15 -16.31 -12.23
CA LEU A 40 -2.40 -15.08 -11.90
C LEU A 40 -1.70 -14.43 -13.10
N GLU A 41 -1.27 -15.22 -14.07
CA GLU A 41 -0.69 -14.71 -15.33
C GLU A 41 -1.75 -14.18 -16.32
N LYS A 42 -3.02 -14.57 -16.14
CA LYS A 42 -4.13 -14.24 -17.04
C LYS A 42 -4.99 -13.07 -16.58
N GLU A 43 -4.86 -12.64 -15.34
CA GLU A 43 -5.60 -11.50 -14.82
C GLU A 43 -5.18 -10.21 -15.57
N ASP A 44 -6.10 -9.67 -16.36
CA ASP A 44 -5.93 -8.48 -17.21
C ASP A 44 -6.42 -7.19 -16.56
N THR A 45 -6.92 -7.28 -15.33
CA THR A 45 -7.52 -6.19 -14.57
C THR A 45 -7.20 -6.34 -13.08
N ILE A 46 -7.03 -5.21 -12.40
CA ILE A 46 -6.89 -5.16 -10.93
C ILE A 46 -7.72 -4.02 -10.36
N TYR A 47 -8.11 -4.14 -9.11
CA TYR A 47 -9.03 -3.21 -8.47
C TYR A 47 -8.39 -2.58 -7.24
N LYS A 48 -8.29 -1.24 -7.24
CA LYS A 48 -8.05 -0.49 -6.01
C LYS A 48 -9.39 -0.36 -5.29
N VAL A 49 -9.42 -0.69 -4.01
CA VAL A 49 -10.54 -0.39 -3.11
C VAL A 49 -9.98 0.53 -2.04
N TYR A 50 -10.69 1.61 -1.74
CA TYR A 50 -10.22 2.64 -0.83
C TYR A 50 -11.35 3.21 0.01
N TYR A 51 -11.04 3.57 1.24
CA TYR A 51 -11.92 4.31 2.14
C TYR A 51 -11.34 5.70 2.38
N GLN A 52 -12.12 6.73 2.04
CA GLN A 52 -11.83 8.10 2.39
C GLN A 52 -12.54 8.43 3.72
N PRO A 53 -11.84 8.60 4.85
CA PRO A 53 -12.44 9.17 6.03
C PRO A 53 -12.85 10.63 5.79
N SER A 54 -13.83 11.08 6.56
CA SER A 54 -14.21 12.49 6.60
C SER A 54 -13.06 13.38 7.09
N ASP A 55 -12.91 14.55 6.47
CA ASP A 55 -11.92 15.58 6.86
C ASP A 55 -12.40 16.96 6.42
N ILE A 56 -13.08 17.66 7.33
CA ILE A 56 -13.60 19.01 7.11
C ILE A 56 -12.46 20.00 6.77
N SER A 57 -11.24 19.80 7.31
CA SER A 57 -10.11 20.71 7.07
C SER A 57 -9.58 20.61 5.64
N SER A 58 -9.76 19.45 5.01
CA SER A 58 -9.46 19.20 3.59
C SER A 58 -10.71 19.26 2.68
N GLY A 59 -11.82 19.83 3.15
CA GLY A 59 -13.07 19.97 2.37
C GLY A 59 -13.88 18.68 2.16
N ILE A 60 -13.56 17.60 2.90
CA ILE A 60 -14.24 16.31 2.82
C ILE A 60 -15.32 16.25 3.90
N TYR A 61 -16.53 16.70 3.56
CA TYR A 61 -17.67 16.80 4.49
C TYR A 61 -18.39 15.48 4.78
N SER A 62 -18.05 14.39 4.09
CA SER A 62 -18.55 13.03 4.36
C SER A 62 -17.53 11.99 3.95
N ASP A 63 -17.50 10.88 4.69
CA ASP A 63 -16.75 9.70 4.30
C ASP A 63 -17.28 9.07 3.00
N PHE A 64 -16.47 8.24 2.35
CA PHE A 64 -16.94 7.40 1.24
C PHE A 64 -15.98 6.26 0.91
N PHE A 65 -16.53 5.26 0.22
CA PHE A 65 -15.74 4.21 -0.41
C PHE A 65 -15.60 4.45 -1.91
N GLU A 66 -14.47 4.02 -2.46
CA GLU A 66 -14.21 4.02 -3.89
C GLU A 66 -13.73 2.63 -4.33
N ILE A 67 -14.15 2.22 -5.53
CA ILE A 67 -13.53 1.10 -6.24
C ILE A 67 -13.15 1.51 -7.67
N THR A 68 -11.91 1.20 -8.05
CA THR A 68 -11.28 1.67 -9.29
C THR A 68 -10.64 0.52 -10.04
N LEU A 69 -11.13 0.26 -11.26
CA LEU A 69 -10.65 -0.78 -12.16
C LEU A 69 -9.48 -0.26 -13.00
N TYR A 70 -8.33 -0.91 -12.91
CA TYR A 70 -7.16 -0.67 -13.75
C TYR A 70 -6.93 -1.85 -14.69
N SER A 71 -7.01 -1.61 -16.00
CA SER A 71 -6.68 -2.62 -17.01
C SER A 71 -5.17 -2.72 -17.23
N ILE A 72 -4.67 -3.95 -17.30
CA ILE A 72 -3.29 -4.31 -17.60
C ILE A 72 -3.26 -4.82 -19.05
N LYS A 73 -2.70 -4.02 -19.96
CA LYS A 73 -2.54 -4.39 -21.38
C LYS A 73 -1.06 -4.45 -21.73
N ASN A 74 -0.63 -5.54 -22.36
CA ASN A 74 0.80 -5.80 -22.65
C ASN A 74 1.69 -5.68 -21.39
N ASN A 75 1.19 -6.13 -20.24
CA ASN A 75 1.80 -5.96 -18.91
C ASN A 75 1.95 -4.50 -18.41
N GLU A 76 1.27 -3.52 -19.01
CA GLU A 76 1.31 -2.12 -18.58
C GLU A 76 -0.08 -1.61 -18.18
N ILE A 77 -0.11 -0.70 -17.20
CA ILE A 77 -1.31 0.07 -16.84
C ILE A 77 -1.15 1.47 -17.41
N PHE A 78 -2.14 1.91 -18.18
CA PHE A 78 -2.12 3.18 -18.90
C PHE A 78 -3.02 4.23 -18.23
N PHE A 79 -2.40 5.32 -17.76
CA PHE A 79 -3.06 6.41 -17.05
C PHE A 79 -3.29 7.61 -17.98
N ALA A 80 -4.39 7.61 -18.74
CA ALA A 80 -4.58 8.56 -19.85
C ALA A 80 -4.47 10.07 -19.48
N LYS A 81 -4.81 10.46 -18.24
CA LYS A 81 -4.67 11.84 -17.72
C LYS A 81 -3.34 12.12 -17.01
N SER A 82 -2.50 11.11 -16.78
CA SER A 82 -1.17 11.29 -16.15
C SER A 82 -0.02 10.98 -17.10
N HIS A 83 -0.25 10.18 -18.13
CA HIS A 83 0.76 9.80 -19.11
C HIS A 83 1.24 11.01 -19.92
N ASN A 84 2.57 11.17 -19.99
CA ASN A 84 3.28 12.27 -20.64
C ASN A 84 2.75 13.67 -20.24
N GLN A 85 2.18 13.83 -19.05
CA GLN A 85 1.83 15.15 -18.54
C GLN A 85 3.07 15.88 -18.01
N PRO A 86 3.16 17.21 -18.18
CA PRO A 86 4.24 17.99 -17.60
C PRO A 86 4.27 17.86 -16.07
N LEU A 87 5.45 18.04 -15.47
CA LEU A 87 5.59 18.37 -14.07
C LEU A 87 4.94 19.73 -13.78
N GLU A 88 4.03 19.79 -12.80
CA GLU A 88 3.42 21.05 -12.33
C GLU A 88 4.35 21.87 -11.45
N THR A 89 5.24 21.20 -10.73
CA THR A 89 6.25 21.78 -9.82
C THR A 89 7.62 21.20 -10.14
N GLU A 90 8.68 21.89 -9.74
CA GLU A 90 10.03 21.35 -9.85
C GLU A 90 10.19 20.10 -8.97
N LEU A 91 11.04 19.16 -9.42
CA LEU A 91 11.38 17.94 -8.70
C LEU A 91 12.90 17.85 -8.63
N LEU A 92 13.45 17.85 -7.41
CA LEU A 92 14.90 17.76 -7.18
C LEU A 92 15.27 16.31 -6.90
N THR A 93 16.10 15.70 -7.74
CA THR A 93 16.68 14.37 -7.49
C THR A 93 18.10 14.50 -6.92
N GLU A 94 18.71 13.41 -6.46
CA GLU A 94 20.15 13.41 -6.10
C GLU A 94 21.08 13.83 -7.25
N GLN A 95 20.65 13.70 -8.52
CA GLN A 95 21.53 13.83 -9.70
C GLN A 95 21.22 15.03 -10.62
N LYS A 96 19.96 15.50 -10.65
CA LYS A 96 19.54 16.72 -11.37
C LYS A 96 18.30 17.39 -10.77
N VAL A 97 18.13 18.68 -11.06
CA VAL A 97 16.83 19.37 -11.02
C VAL A 97 16.00 18.96 -12.24
N LEU A 98 14.70 18.79 -12.06
CA LEU A 98 13.72 18.64 -13.12
C LEU A 98 12.76 19.81 -13.06
N ASN A 99 12.77 20.62 -14.10
CA ASN A 99 12.01 21.86 -14.16
C ASN A 99 10.52 21.56 -14.37
N LYS A 100 9.66 22.50 -13.95
CA LYS A 100 8.24 22.55 -14.38
C LYS A 100 8.17 22.40 -15.90
N GLY A 101 7.21 21.61 -16.40
CA GLY A 101 7.09 21.29 -17.83
C GLY A 101 7.80 20.02 -18.28
N THR A 102 8.71 19.43 -17.49
CA THR A 102 9.32 18.13 -17.83
C THR A 102 8.25 17.04 -17.91
N LEU A 103 8.17 16.32 -19.02
CA LEU A 103 7.14 15.29 -19.23
C LEU A 103 7.37 14.08 -18.31
N GLN A 104 6.30 13.67 -17.61
CA GLN A 104 6.27 12.49 -16.75
C GLN A 104 5.69 11.31 -17.53
N THR A 105 6.48 10.25 -17.74
CA THR A 105 6.02 9.06 -18.49
C THR A 105 4.89 8.34 -17.75
N ASN A 106 4.95 8.28 -16.42
CA ASN A 106 3.92 7.72 -15.53
C ASN A 106 3.40 6.34 -16.01
N ILE A 107 4.31 5.38 -16.15
CA ILE A 107 4.01 4.02 -16.61
C ILE A 107 4.20 3.03 -15.47
N VAL A 108 3.18 2.20 -15.20
CA VAL A 108 3.31 1.04 -14.31
C VAL A 108 3.40 -0.22 -15.15
N LYS A 109 4.45 -1.03 -14.97
CA LYS A 109 4.69 -2.30 -15.67
C LYS A 109 4.69 -3.47 -14.69
N ARG A 110 3.93 -4.53 -14.99
CA ARG A 110 3.94 -5.82 -14.28
C ARG A 110 5.05 -6.70 -14.86
N LEU A 111 6.17 -6.83 -14.17
CA LEU A 111 7.31 -7.64 -14.63
C LEU A 111 7.07 -9.13 -14.39
N THR A 112 6.49 -9.46 -13.24
CA THR A 112 5.92 -10.77 -12.87
C THR A 112 4.63 -10.52 -12.08
N PRO A 113 3.80 -11.55 -11.77
CA PRO A 113 2.62 -11.35 -10.92
C PRO A 113 2.93 -10.65 -9.59
N SER A 114 4.10 -10.93 -8.99
CA SER A 114 4.56 -10.42 -7.70
C SER A 114 5.60 -9.29 -7.76
N SER A 115 6.02 -8.83 -8.95
CA SER A 115 7.06 -7.80 -9.09
C SER A 115 6.70 -6.79 -10.17
N TRP A 116 6.43 -5.55 -9.80
CA TRP A 116 6.04 -4.47 -10.71
C TRP A 116 7.06 -3.33 -10.63
N SER A 117 7.13 -2.50 -11.68
CA SER A 117 7.93 -1.28 -11.70
C SER A 117 7.07 -0.09 -12.08
N TYR A 118 7.19 1.00 -11.35
CA TYR A 118 6.63 2.30 -11.71
C TYR A 118 7.74 3.22 -12.22
N GLU A 119 7.55 3.76 -13.42
CA GLU A 119 8.40 4.79 -14.00
C GLU A 119 7.63 6.12 -13.99
N ARG A 120 8.06 7.06 -13.13
CA ARG A 120 7.52 8.43 -13.14
C ARG A 120 8.09 9.21 -14.33
N ILE A 121 9.37 9.01 -14.60
CA ILE A 121 10.17 9.53 -15.72
C ILE A 121 11.29 8.51 -16.03
N PRO A 122 11.93 8.55 -17.22
CA PRO A 122 12.88 7.51 -17.64
C PRO A 122 14.05 7.19 -16.70
N ASN A 123 14.45 8.11 -15.81
CA ASN A 123 15.55 7.91 -14.85
C ASN A 123 15.12 7.85 -13.36
N LEU A 124 13.82 7.96 -13.05
CA LEU A 124 13.29 7.88 -11.69
C LEU A 124 12.20 6.80 -11.64
N LYS A 125 12.59 5.65 -11.06
CA LYS A 125 11.80 4.42 -11.08
C LYS A 125 11.69 3.83 -9.69
N GLN A 126 10.53 3.27 -9.40
CA GLN A 126 10.21 2.57 -8.16
C GLN A 126 10.00 1.08 -8.49
N ASN A 127 10.73 0.21 -7.79
CA ASN A 127 10.45 -1.22 -7.80
C ASN A 127 9.44 -1.53 -6.68
N LEU A 128 8.45 -2.38 -6.98
CA LEU A 128 7.38 -2.78 -6.09
C LEU A 128 7.33 -4.30 -6.06
N LYS A 129 7.43 -4.92 -4.87
CA LYS A 129 7.21 -6.36 -4.72
C LYS A 129 5.95 -6.62 -3.90
N PHE A 130 5.19 -7.60 -4.34
CA PHE A 130 3.91 -7.99 -3.77
C PHE A 130 3.94 -9.44 -3.32
N GLU A 131 3.30 -9.70 -2.18
CA GLU A 131 2.81 -11.02 -1.82
C GLU A 131 1.39 -11.17 -2.37
N ILE A 132 1.06 -12.35 -2.89
CA ILE A 132 -0.30 -12.67 -3.34
C ILE A 132 -0.98 -13.45 -2.22
N VAL A 133 -1.98 -12.82 -1.60
CA VAL A 133 -2.69 -13.35 -0.43
C VAL A 133 -4.02 -13.94 -0.88
N LYS A 134 -4.21 -15.25 -0.72
CA LYS A 134 -5.52 -15.91 -0.89
C LYS A 134 -6.47 -15.37 0.18
N LEU A 135 -7.70 -15.00 -0.20
CA LEU A 135 -8.73 -14.42 0.67
C LEU A 135 -9.93 -15.36 0.89
N ASP A 136 -9.93 -16.55 0.30
CA ASP A 136 -11.05 -17.50 0.33
C ASP A 136 -11.60 -17.72 1.75
N GLY A 137 -12.85 -17.30 2.00
CA GLY A 137 -13.49 -17.41 3.31
C GLY A 137 -13.09 -16.34 4.34
N GLU A 138 -12.17 -15.43 4.03
CA GLU A 138 -11.81 -14.31 4.88
C GLU A 138 -12.88 -13.21 4.89
N ASN A 139 -12.91 -12.42 5.96
CA ASN A 139 -13.89 -11.34 6.14
C ASN A 139 -13.60 -10.15 5.21
N ILE A 140 -14.62 -9.67 4.49
CA ILE A 140 -14.43 -8.56 3.54
C ILE A 140 -14.10 -7.26 4.28
N PHE A 141 -14.80 -6.97 5.38
CA PHE A 141 -14.55 -5.75 6.15
C PHE A 141 -13.11 -5.70 6.69
N ASP A 142 -12.61 -6.78 7.31
CA ASP A 142 -11.26 -6.83 7.89
C ASP A 142 -10.11 -6.71 6.88
N ARG A 143 -10.39 -6.87 5.59
CA ARG A 143 -9.41 -6.74 4.49
C ARG A 143 -9.49 -5.41 3.74
N VAL A 144 -10.69 -4.81 3.67
CA VAL A 144 -10.87 -3.46 3.11
C VAL A 144 -10.55 -2.38 4.16
N LEU A 145 -10.76 -2.69 5.44
CA LEU A 145 -10.61 -1.78 6.58
C LEU A 145 -9.92 -2.49 7.77
N PRO A 146 -8.65 -2.92 7.61
CA PRO A 146 -7.93 -3.60 8.68
C PRO A 146 -7.81 -2.72 9.93
N GLY A 147 -8.15 -3.27 11.10
CA GLY A 147 -8.07 -2.58 12.39
C GLY A 147 -9.21 -1.60 12.70
N TYR A 148 -10.15 -1.37 11.77
CA TYR A 148 -11.23 -0.39 11.99
C TYR A 148 -12.27 -0.84 13.03
N LYS A 149 -12.38 -2.15 13.29
CA LYS A 149 -13.28 -2.71 14.31
C LYS A 149 -12.82 -2.35 15.73
N GLU A 150 -11.51 -2.37 15.96
CA GLU A 150 -10.89 -2.00 17.24
C GLU A 150 -10.67 -0.48 17.36
N TYR A 151 -10.63 0.24 16.23
CA TYR A 151 -10.41 1.69 16.14
C TYR A 151 -11.61 2.52 16.61
N LYS A 152 -12.84 2.09 16.32
CA LYS A 152 -14.08 2.86 16.56
C LYS A 152 -15.24 1.95 16.94
N ASN A 153 -16.11 2.41 17.82
CA ASN A 153 -17.38 1.72 18.08
C ASN A 153 -18.32 1.92 16.87
N LEU A 154 -18.41 0.91 16.01
CA LEU A 154 -19.27 0.88 14.84
C LEU A 154 -20.64 0.21 15.10
N GLU A 155 -20.89 -0.30 16.30
CA GLU A 155 -22.16 -0.96 16.67
C GLU A 155 -23.27 0.06 17.02
N THR A 156 -22.92 1.30 17.38
CA THR A 156 -23.90 2.35 17.70
C THR A 156 -24.07 3.33 16.54
N SER A 157 -25.23 3.30 15.89
CA SER A 157 -25.67 4.29 14.89
C SER A 157 -26.01 5.64 15.55
N LEU A 158 -24.97 6.43 15.81
CA LEU A 158 -25.13 7.81 16.28
C LEU A 158 -25.35 8.74 15.08
N ASN A 159 -26.61 9.15 14.86
CA ASN A 159 -27.14 9.87 13.68
C ASN A 159 -26.48 11.22 13.29
N ASN A 160 -25.34 11.60 13.89
CA ASN A 160 -24.60 12.84 13.61
C ASN A 160 -23.11 12.60 13.33
N GLN A 161 -22.69 11.38 13.00
CA GLN A 161 -21.29 11.09 12.68
C GLN A 161 -21.00 11.35 11.19
N LEU A 162 -19.78 11.83 10.91
CA LEU A 162 -19.31 12.12 9.54
C LEU A 162 -18.88 10.86 8.77
N ASP A 163 -18.77 9.72 9.47
CA ASP A 163 -18.34 8.43 8.94
C ASP A 163 -19.50 7.43 8.81
N ASN A 164 -20.61 7.87 8.21
CA ASN A 164 -21.83 7.05 8.11
C ASN A 164 -21.63 5.84 7.19
N ASN A 165 -20.92 6.00 6.06
CA ASN A 165 -20.72 4.88 5.13
C ASN A 165 -19.88 3.77 5.77
N LEU A 166 -18.90 4.12 6.61
CA LEU A 166 -18.10 3.18 7.41
C LEU A 166 -18.97 2.37 8.38
N ILE A 167 -19.91 3.04 9.06
CA ILE A 167 -20.86 2.40 9.97
C ILE A 167 -21.80 1.48 9.16
N ASP A 168 -22.35 1.95 8.04
CA ASP A 168 -23.24 1.17 7.17
C ASP A 168 -22.53 -0.08 6.62
N PHE A 169 -21.28 0.03 6.18
CA PHE A 169 -20.48 -1.12 5.74
C PHE A 169 -20.33 -2.14 6.88
N TYR A 170 -19.96 -1.69 8.08
CA TYR A 170 -19.79 -2.57 9.22
C TYR A 170 -21.11 -3.24 9.63
N GLN A 171 -22.16 -2.46 9.90
CA GLN A 171 -23.41 -3.00 10.46
C GLN A 171 -24.10 -3.98 9.50
N ASN A 172 -24.11 -3.68 8.20
CA ASN A 172 -24.75 -4.54 7.20
C ASN A 172 -23.88 -5.74 6.80
N TYR A 173 -22.54 -5.62 6.82
CA TYR A 173 -21.65 -6.60 6.17
C TYR A 173 -20.47 -7.11 7.01
N LYS A 174 -20.39 -6.82 8.32
CA LYS A 174 -19.31 -7.31 9.22
C LYS A 174 -19.09 -8.82 9.22
N ASN A 175 -20.04 -9.63 8.75
CA ASN A 175 -19.96 -11.08 8.66
C ASN A 175 -19.76 -11.63 7.22
N VAL A 176 -19.78 -10.78 6.19
CA VAL A 176 -19.62 -11.23 4.80
C VAL A 176 -18.17 -11.64 4.54
N ARG A 177 -18.01 -12.72 3.78
CA ARG A 177 -16.71 -13.34 3.47
C ARG A 177 -16.47 -13.37 1.96
N PHE A 178 -15.20 -13.34 1.58
CA PHE A 178 -14.82 -13.52 0.18
C PHE A 178 -15.16 -14.95 -0.31
N PRO A 179 -15.63 -15.09 -1.56
CA PRO A 179 -15.83 -16.38 -2.20
C PRO A 179 -14.50 -17.07 -2.52
N LYS A 180 -14.56 -18.30 -3.04
CA LYS A 180 -13.38 -19.01 -3.56
C LYS A 180 -12.74 -18.27 -4.74
N ASN A 181 -11.42 -18.45 -4.91
CA ASN A 181 -10.57 -17.80 -5.91
C ASN A 181 -10.47 -16.26 -5.75
N SER A 182 -10.72 -15.74 -4.55
CA SER A 182 -10.48 -14.34 -4.22
C SER A 182 -9.04 -14.18 -3.72
N TYR A 183 -8.32 -13.19 -4.24
CA TYR A 183 -6.99 -12.85 -3.74
C TYR A 183 -6.71 -11.35 -3.82
N CYS A 184 -5.72 -10.90 -3.07
CA CYS A 184 -5.18 -9.55 -3.18
C CYS A 184 -3.66 -9.53 -3.28
N TYR A 185 -3.14 -8.44 -3.84
CA TYR A 185 -1.73 -8.08 -3.81
C TYR A 185 -1.47 -7.29 -2.54
N ARG A 186 -0.60 -7.77 -1.65
CA ARG A 186 -0.11 -7.05 -0.46
C ARG A 186 1.29 -6.51 -0.76
N LEU A 187 1.52 -5.20 -0.64
CA LEU A 187 2.83 -4.61 -0.87
C LEU A 187 3.81 -5.08 0.22
N LYS A 188 4.92 -5.69 -0.17
CA LYS A 188 5.96 -6.18 0.73
C LYS A 188 7.21 -5.35 0.69
N GLU A 189 7.60 -4.88 -0.50
CA GLU A 189 8.79 -4.05 -0.67
C GLU A 189 8.54 -2.93 -1.66
N SER A 190 9.13 -1.77 -1.38
CA SER A 190 9.13 -0.61 -2.27
C SER A 190 10.50 0.05 -2.22
N GLN A 191 11.09 0.35 -3.38
CA GLN A 191 12.36 1.06 -3.45
C GLN A 191 12.47 1.95 -4.69
N TRP A 192 12.81 3.23 -4.47
CA TRP A 192 13.19 4.14 -5.55
C TRP A 192 14.67 3.99 -5.92
N ASN A 193 14.99 4.11 -7.21
CA ASN A 193 16.37 3.99 -7.71
C ASN A 193 17.28 5.18 -7.33
N GLN A 194 16.72 6.30 -6.89
CA GLN A 194 17.41 7.44 -6.30
C GLN A 194 16.43 8.26 -5.44
N SER A 195 16.93 8.95 -4.41
CA SER A 195 16.07 9.79 -3.56
C SER A 195 15.72 11.09 -4.30
N TYR A 196 14.57 11.66 -3.97
CA TYR A 196 14.11 12.90 -4.59
C TYR A 196 13.16 13.70 -3.69
N ILE A 197 12.90 14.96 -4.05
CA ILE A 197 11.93 15.84 -3.42
C ILE A 197 10.76 16.03 -4.38
N SER A 198 9.56 15.62 -3.96
CA SER A 198 8.32 15.68 -4.75
C SER A 198 7.70 17.06 -4.81
N TYR A 199 7.86 17.80 -3.71
CA TYR A 199 7.18 19.05 -3.40
C TYR A 199 8.06 19.89 -2.48
N ILE A 200 8.01 21.22 -2.67
CA ILE A 200 8.71 22.21 -1.86
C ILE A 200 7.69 23.32 -1.58
N SER A 201 7.47 23.65 -0.30
CA SER A 201 6.62 24.78 0.09
C SER A 201 7.28 26.13 -0.26
N SER A 202 6.56 27.23 -0.06
CA SER A 202 7.22 28.53 0.02
C SER A 202 8.31 28.53 1.10
N PHE A 203 9.39 29.29 0.85
CA PHE A 203 10.44 29.54 1.84
C PHE A 203 9.97 30.59 2.84
N ASN A 204 10.11 30.29 4.13
CA ASN A 204 9.69 31.12 5.24
C ASN A 204 10.88 31.42 6.15
N ALA A 205 10.98 32.67 6.65
CA ALA A 205 12.07 33.08 7.54
C ALA A 205 11.91 32.57 8.99
N ASN A 206 10.71 32.14 9.39
CA ASN A 206 10.40 31.66 10.73
C ASN A 206 9.56 30.37 10.66
N PRO A 207 9.98 29.26 11.30
CA PRO A 207 11.31 29.08 11.88
C PRO A 207 12.39 28.98 10.79
N SER A 208 13.60 29.42 11.11
CA SER A 208 14.71 29.46 10.17
C SER A 208 15.18 28.04 9.79
N PHE A 209 15.95 27.93 8.71
CA PHE A 209 16.54 26.65 8.33
C PHE A 209 17.53 26.16 9.40
N SER A 210 18.38 27.04 9.93
CA SER A 210 19.30 26.73 11.02
C SER A 210 18.57 26.25 12.29
N GLU A 211 17.43 26.84 12.64
CA GLU A 211 16.59 26.40 13.76
C GLU A 211 16.00 25.00 13.52
N LYS A 212 15.35 24.77 12.37
CA LYS A 212 14.79 23.44 12.03
C LYS A 212 15.89 22.38 11.93
N LYS A 213 17.05 22.71 11.33
CA LYS A 213 18.21 21.83 11.21
C LYS A 213 18.75 21.44 12.58
N LYS A 214 18.91 22.40 13.49
CA LYS A 214 19.32 22.14 14.87
C LYS A 214 18.34 21.16 15.54
N SER A 215 17.03 21.43 15.46
CA SER A 215 15.99 20.55 16.03
C SER A 215 16.05 19.11 15.49
N ILE A 216 16.22 18.92 14.18
CA ILE A 216 16.31 17.57 13.57
C ILE A 216 17.59 16.85 14.02
N ILE A 217 18.73 17.55 14.09
CA ILE A 217 20.01 16.99 14.53
C ILE A 217 19.98 16.64 16.03
N GLU A 218 19.37 17.49 16.86
CA GLU A 218 19.17 17.23 18.29
C GLU A 218 18.26 16.02 18.51
N ARG A 219 17.15 15.91 17.76
CA ARG A 219 16.30 14.71 17.77
C ARG A 219 17.11 13.45 17.45
N TYR A 220 17.87 13.45 16.34
CA TYR A 220 18.70 12.31 15.94
C TYR A 220 19.75 11.94 17.00
N ASN A 221 20.34 12.92 17.67
CA ASN A 221 21.32 12.68 18.72
C ASN A 221 20.71 12.10 19.99
N ASN A 222 19.45 12.44 20.28
CA ASN A 222 18.72 11.98 21.47
C ASN A 222 17.96 10.65 21.28
N LEU A 223 18.10 9.96 20.13
CA LEU A 223 17.45 8.66 19.86
C LEU A 223 17.99 7.48 20.70
N GLY A 224 19.07 7.66 21.46
CA GLY A 224 19.63 6.59 22.30
C GLY A 224 19.95 5.31 21.52
N LEU A 225 19.40 4.17 21.95
CA LEU A 225 19.58 2.86 21.29
C LEU A 225 18.87 2.75 19.93
N ASP A 226 17.83 3.54 19.70
CA ASP A 226 17.04 3.49 18.47
C ASP A 226 17.74 4.16 17.31
N LYS A 227 18.80 4.94 17.58
CA LYS A 227 19.63 5.63 16.58
C LYS A 227 20.11 4.72 15.44
N LYS A 228 20.26 3.41 15.69
CA LYS A 228 20.59 2.38 14.70
C LYS A 228 19.55 2.21 13.58
N TYR A 229 18.29 2.55 13.83
CA TYR A 229 17.19 2.49 12.85
C TYR A 229 17.07 3.76 12.01
N PHE A 230 17.85 4.81 12.30
CA PHE A 230 17.69 6.12 11.68
C PHE A 230 18.92 6.56 10.90
N ARG A 231 18.70 7.23 9.76
CA ARG A 231 19.74 7.88 8.97
C ARG A 231 19.51 9.39 8.98
N LEU A 232 20.53 10.13 9.43
CA LEU A 232 20.59 11.58 9.29
C LEU A 232 21.35 11.94 8.02
N ILE A 233 20.67 12.62 7.09
CA ILE A 233 21.25 13.25 5.91
C ILE A 233 21.36 14.75 6.21
N ASN A 234 22.54 15.32 5.98
CA ASN A 234 22.84 16.75 6.12
C ASN A 234 23.76 17.12 4.95
N SER A 235 23.19 17.65 3.87
CA SER A 235 23.82 17.76 2.55
C SER A 235 23.40 19.04 1.84
N GLN A 236 23.86 19.24 0.60
CA GLN A 236 23.43 20.34 -0.27
C GLN A 236 23.02 19.81 -1.64
N TRP A 237 21.83 20.17 -2.11
CA TRP A 237 21.28 19.82 -3.43
C TRP A 237 21.01 21.12 -4.21
N TYR A 238 21.74 21.36 -5.30
CA TYR A 238 21.56 22.51 -6.21
C TYR A 238 21.56 23.89 -5.53
N GLY A 239 22.43 24.08 -4.53
CA GLY A 239 22.53 25.33 -3.78
C GLY A 239 21.50 25.46 -2.63
N TYR A 240 20.62 24.48 -2.45
CA TYR A 240 19.79 24.36 -1.26
C TYR A 240 20.46 23.49 -0.21
N ASN A 241 20.38 23.89 1.05
CA ASN A 241 20.79 23.09 2.19
C ASN A 241 19.68 22.08 2.53
N LEU A 242 20.00 20.80 2.61
CA LEU A 242 19.06 19.72 2.88
C LEU A 242 19.38 19.06 4.23
N VAL A 243 18.37 18.89 5.08
CA VAL A 243 18.46 18.03 6.25
C VAL A 243 17.26 17.09 6.30
N VAL A 244 17.53 15.79 6.49
CA VAL A 244 16.55 14.71 6.53
C VAL A 244 16.93 13.77 7.67
N LEU A 245 15.96 13.43 8.51
CA LEU A 245 16.02 12.30 9.42
C LEU A 245 15.00 11.27 8.93
N GLU A 246 15.48 10.16 8.39
CA GLU A 246 14.63 9.04 7.96
C GLU A 246 14.74 7.86 8.94
N ASN A 247 13.62 7.16 9.12
CA ASN A 247 13.57 5.85 9.77
C ASN A 247 13.67 4.75 8.69
N LEU A 248 14.72 3.94 8.77
CA LEU A 248 15.06 2.89 7.81
C LEU A 248 14.15 1.66 7.91
N GLU A 249 13.40 1.49 9.00
CA GLU A 249 12.53 0.34 9.20
C GLU A 249 11.09 0.61 8.76
N ASN A 250 10.54 1.80 9.06
CA ASN A 250 9.15 2.14 8.74
C ASN A 250 8.96 3.14 7.56
N GLY A 251 10.04 3.77 7.10
CA GLY A 251 10.03 4.74 5.99
C GLY A 251 9.60 6.16 6.37
N ASP A 252 9.30 6.45 7.64
CA ASP A 252 8.89 7.79 8.08
C ASP A 252 10.06 8.78 7.96
N VAL A 253 9.77 10.01 7.54
CA VAL A 253 10.77 11.06 7.27
C VAL A 253 10.39 12.36 7.98
N GLN A 254 11.38 13.00 8.63
CA GLN A 254 11.33 14.40 9.04
C GLN A 254 12.38 15.18 8.24
N SER A 255 11.98 16.17 7.45
CA SER A 255 12.89 16.87 6.53
C SER A 255 12.58 18.36 6.36
N THR A 256 13.60 19.13 5.98
CA THR A 256 13.44 20.53 5.56
C THR A 256 14.54 20.93 4.58
N LEU A 257 14.22 21.91 3.73
CA LEU A 257 15.12 22.52 2.76
C LEU A 257 15.39 23.97 3.16
N GLY A 258 16.62 24.44 3.00
CA GLY A 258 17.05 25.80 3.32
C GLY A 258 17.67 26.50 2.11
N ASN A 259 17.38 27.79 1.96
CA ASN A 259 18.03 28.62 0.93
C ASN A 259 19.22 29.42 1.50
N ASN A 260 19.83 30.27 0.68
CA ASN A 260 20.99 31.09 1.05
C ASN A 260 20.67 32.20 2.08
N ASN A 261 19.41 32.47 2.36
CA ASN A 261 18.95 33.51 3.30
C ASN A 261 18.55 32.92 4.67
N ASP A 262 18.94 31.67 4.97
CA ASP A 262 18.51 30.87 6.14
C ASP A 262 16.98 30.69 6.27
N GLN A 263 16.23 30.92 5.19
CA GLN A 263 14.80 30.64 5.15
C GLN A 263 14.58 29.14 4.93
N SER A 264 13.52 28.58 5.52
CA SER A 264 13.19 27.16 5.43
C SER A 264 11.92 26.89 4.63
N ALA A 265 11.91 25.77 3.90
CA ALA A 265 10.73 25.18 3.27
C ALA A 265 10.45 23.80 3.87
N THR A 266 9.17 23.45 3.97
CA THR A 266 8.72 22.07 4.17
C THR A 266 8.82 21.35 2.83
N ILE A 267 9.25 20.08 2.84
CA ILE A 267 9.45 19.29 1.62
C ILE A 267 8.88 17.88 1.77
N ASP A 268 8.43 17.32 0.66
CA ASP A 268 8.09 15.90 0.57
C ASP A 268 9.30 15.14 0.04
N PHE A 269 10.22 14.79 0.94
CA PHE A 269 11.39 13.97 0.62
C PHE A 269 11.01 12.48 0.52
N VAL A 270 11.36 11.86 -0.61
CA VAL A 270 11.13 10.45 -0.91
C VAL A 270 12.48 9.75 -0.99
N SER A 271 12.71 8.81 -0.07
CA SER A 271 13.98 8.09 0.05
C SER A 271 14.13 6.95 -0.97
N SER A 272 15.37 6.69 -1.37
CA SER A 272 15.80 5.48 -2.10
C SER A 272 16.08 4.27 -1.20
N SER A 273 16.00 4.43 0.13
CA SER A 273 16.10 3.32 1.07
C SER A 273 15.00 2.29 0.80
N LEU A 274 15.35 1.00 0.88
CA LEU A 274 14.40 -0.09 0.72
C LEU A 274 13.39 -0.08 1.88
N TRP A 275 12.13 0.21 1.56
CA TRP A 275 11.02 -0.03 2.49
C TRP A 275 10.61 -1.50 2.42
N ASN A 276 10.42 -2.14 3.57
CA ASN A 276 10.01 -3.54 3.69
C ASN A 276 8.95 -3.68 4.79
N ALA A 277 7.81 -4.27 4.45
CA ALA A 277 6.63 -4.34 5.32
C ALA A 277 6.86 -5.11 6.63
N ASP A 278 7.68 -6.16 6.62
CA ASP A 278 7.95 -6.97 7.82
C ASP A 278 8.85 -6.23 8.81
N LYS A 279 9.84 -5.50 8.28
CA LYS A 279 10.67 -4.55 9.04
C LYS A 279 9.83 -3.44 9.65
N SER A 280 8.97 -2.82 8.86
CA SER A 280 8.03 -1.79 9.34
C SER A 280 7.12 -2.33 10.44
N LEU A 281 6.54 -3.51 10.24
CA LEU A 281 5.65 -4.15 11.22
C LEU A 281 6.38 -4.47 12.53
N ALA A 282 7.60 -5.00 12.46
CA ALA A 282 8.43 -5.28 13.63
C ALA A 282 8.80 -4.00 14.39
N PHE A 283 9.11 -2.91 13.67
CA PHE A 283 9.41 -1.60 14.26
C PHE A 283 8.17 -1.01 14.96
N GLU A 284 7.03 -0.92 14.27
CA GLU A 284 5.79 -0.35 14.85
C GLU A 284 5.32 -1.14 16.09
N LYS A 285 5.42 -2.47 16.07
CA LYS A 285 5.07 -3.32 17.22
C LYS A 285 6.04 -3.20 18.41
N SER A 286 7.29 -2.80 18.18
CA SER A 286 8.29 -2.64 19.25
C SER A 286 8.36 -1.21 19.81
N HIS A 287 7.86 -0.22 19.07
CA HIS A 287 7.83 1.20 19.47
C HIS A 287 6.39 1.69 19.54
N LEU A 288 5.54 0.95 20.26
CA LEU A 288 4.15 1.32 20.46
C LEU A 288 4.04 2.63 21.26
N TYR A 289 3.25 3.57 20.77
CA TYR A 289 2.89 4.77 21.55
C TYR A 289 2.03 4.36 22.75
N SER A 290 2.55 4.61 23.96
CA SER A 290 1.82 4.44 25.21
C SER A 290 0.59 5.36 25.22
N THR A 291 -0.60 4.78 25.44
CA THR A 291 -1.82 5.54 25.75
C THR A 291 -1.88 5.99 27.20
N ASP A 292 -1.04 5.41 28.05
CA ASP A 292 -1.12 5.54 29.51
C ASP A 292 -0.37 6.78 30.01
N ASP A 293 0.48 7.37 29.17
CA ASP A 293 1.33 8.52 29.53
C ASP A 293 0.52 9.81 29.73
N ASN A 294 -0.58 10.01 28.98
CA ASN A 294 -1.57 11.06 29.25
C ASN A 294 -2.91 10.85 28.48
N PRO A 295 -3.91 10.16 29.06
CA PRO A 295 -5.19 9.88 28.38
C PRO A 295 -6.05 11.13 28.10
N LEU A 296 -5.72 12.29 28.71
CA LEU A 296 -6.38 13.57 28.45
C LEU A 296 -5.79 14.32 27.24
N ASN A 297 -4.66 13.85 26.69
CA ASN A 297 -4.03 14.47 25.52
C ASN A 297 -4.58 13.82 24.23
N SER A 298 -5.58 14.47 23.63
CA SER A 298 -6.25 14.02 22.40
C SER A 298 -5.30 13.75 21.23
N VAL A 299 -4.16 14.46 21.15
CA VAL A 299 -3.14 14.26 20.11
C VAL A 299 -2.39 12.95 20.34
N HIS A 300 -2.02 12.61 21.57
CA HIS A 300 -1.34 11.34 21.88
C HIS A 300 -2.27 10.15 21.60
N SER A 301 -3.53 10.24 22.04
CA SER A 301 -4.55 9.24 21.74
C SER A 301 -4.74 9.05 20.23
N LEU A 302 -4.77 10.12 19.43
CA LEU A 302 -4.85 10.04 17.97
C LEU A 302 -3.61 9.41 17.32
N ILE A 303 -2.41 9.68 17.82
CA ILE A 303 -1.15 9.11 17.30
C ILE A 303 -1.10 7.60 17.57
N ALA A 304 -1.34 7.17 18.81
CA ALA A 304 -1.38 5.74 19.16
C ALA A 304 -2.47 4.99 18.37
N LEU A 305 -3.61 5.63 18.15
CA LEU A 305 -4.72 5.09 17.38
C LEU A 305 -4.37 4.96 15.88
N LYS A 306 -3.70 5.95 15.28
CA LYS A 306 -3.17 5.86 13.91
C LYS A 306 -2.12 4.76 13.76
N GLN A 307 -1.27 4.56 14.77
CA GLN A 307 -0.28 3.46 14.76
C GLN A 307 -0.96 2.09 14.76
N LYS A 308 -2.05 1.90 15.53
CA LYS A 308 -2.83 0.65 15.50
C LYS A 308 -3.38 0.33 14.11
N LEU A 309 -3.90 1.33 13.39
CA LEU A 309 -4.30 1.16 11.98
C LEU A 309 -3.11 0.83 11.06
N LYS A 310 -1.97 1.52 11.21
CA LYS A 310 -0.74 1.24 10.45
C LYS A 310 -0.27 -0.21 10.64
N ILE A 311 -0.29 -0.71 11.87
CA ILE A 311 0.02 -2.11 12.20
C ILE A 311 -0.96 -3.07 11.54
N ALA A 312 -2.27 -2.81 11.65
CA ALA A 312 -3.29 -3.68 11.06
C ALA A 312 -3.21 -3.72 9.52
N ASP A 313 -2.91 -2.58 8.87
CA ASP A 313 -2.71 -2.50 7.43
C ASP A 313 -1.44 -3.25 6.98
N LEU A 314 -0.33 -3.14 7.72
CA LEU A 314 0.87 -3.95 7.49
C LEU A 314 0.59 -5.47 7.65
N GLU A 315 -0.29 -5.86 8.57
CA GLU A 315 -0.66 -7.25 8.80
C GLU A 315 -1.68 -7.83 7.81
N LYS A 316 -2.65 -7.05 7.35
CA LYS A 316 -3.84 -7.54 6.62
C LYS A 316 -4.23 -6.73 5.40
N GLY A 317 -3.68 -5.54 5.23
CA GLY A 317 -3.97 -4.62 4.14
C GLY A 317 -3.67 -5.22 2.77
N CYS A 318 -4.48 -4.78 1.80
CA CYS A 318 -4.41 -5.19 0.41
C CYS A 318 -4.15 -3.95 -0.46
N PHE A 319 -3.05 -3.94 -1.22
CA PHE A 319 -2.75 -2.87 -2.17
C PHE A 319 -3.77 -2.85 -3.32
N ALA A 320 -4.12 -4.02 -3.86
CA ALA A 320 -5.11 -4.18 -4.93
C ALA A 320 -5.75 -5.58 -4.89
N PHE A 321 -6.98 -5.71 -5.38
CA PHE A 321 -7.76 -6.95 -5.40
C PHE A 321 -7.89 -7.51 -6.83
N ASN A 322 -8.06 -8.83 -6.94
CA ASN A 322 -8.43 -9.48 -8.21
C ASN A 322 -9.92 -9.29 -8.54
N THR A 323 -10.33 -9.62 -9.77
CA THR A 323 -11.71 -9.48 -10.24
C THR A 323 -12.71 -10.17 -9.32
N GLN A 324 -12.42 -11.39 -8.87
CA GLN A 324 -13.35 -12.16 -8.04
C GLN A 324 -13.57 -11.51 -6.66
N ALA A 325 -12.50 -11.02 -6.01
CA ALA A 325 -12.60 -10.27 -4.76
C ALA A 325 -13.31 -8.91 -4.95
N ALA A 326 -12.98 -8.18 -6.02
CA ALA A 326 -13.61 -6.90 -6.34
C ALA A 326 -15.11 -7.03 -6.59
N GLN A 327 -15.55 -8.05 -7.33
CA GLN A 327 -16.97 -8.34 -7.55
C GLN A 327 -17.70 -8.72 -6.25
N ALA A 328 -17.02 -9.37 -5.30
CA ALA A 328 -17.60 -9.66 -3.99
C ALA A 328 -17.83 -8.38 -3.18
N ILE A 329 -16.89 -7.43 -3.24
CA ILE A 329 -16.99 -6.09 -2.62
C ILE A 329 -18.11 -5.27 -3.28
N GLN A 330 -18.17 -5.23 -4.61
CA GLN A 330 -19.20 -4.48 -5.35
C GLN A 330 -20.64 -4.97 -5.13
N LYS A 331 -20.82 -6.24 -4.72
CA LYS A 331 -22.14 -6.80 -4.36
C LYS A 331 -22.68 -6.29 -3.02
N LEU A 332 -21.87 -5.57 -2.23
CA LEU A 332 -22.26 -4.97 -0.96
C LEU A 332 -23.04 -3.66 -1.21
N ASN A 333 -24.27 -3.80 -1.72
CA ASN A 333 -25.11 -2.73 -2.29
C ASN A 333 -25.67 -1.69 -1.29
N LEU A 334 -25.55 -1.91 0.02
CA LEU A 334 -25.84 -0.93 1.07
C LEU A 334 -24.64 -0.03 1.38
N VAL A 335 -23.50 -0.24 0.71
CA VAL A 335 -22.37 0.71 0.70
C VAL A 335 -22.35 1.43 -0.64
N ASN A 336 -22.26 2.76 -0.61
CA ASN A 336 -22.17 3.59 -1.81
C ASN A 336 -20.74 3.59 -2.38
N TRP A 337 -20.39 2.54 -3.12
CA TRP A 337 -19.11 2.42 -3.82
C TRP A 337 -19.04 3.42 -4.98
N LYS A 338 -18.32 4.53 -4.78
CA LYS A 338 -18.06 5.49 -5.86
C LYS A 338 -17.11 4.88 -6.90
N PRO A 339 -17.31 5.12 -8.21
CA PRO A 339 -16.31 4.80 -9.21
C PRO A 339 -15.14 5.80 -9.11
N GLY A 340 -13.91 5.30 -9.08
CA GLY A 340 -12.73 6.16 -9.15
C GLY A 340 -12.19 6.39 -10.55
N ASP A 341 -11.23 7.31 -10.66
CA ASP A 341 -10.61 7.69 -11.92
C ASP A 341 -9.34 6.87 -12.21
N SER A 342 -9.48 5.81 -13.01
CA SER A 342 -8.35 4.97 -13.41
C SER A 342 -7.40 5.63 -14.42
N SER A 343 -7.76 6.81 -14.97
CA SER A 343 -6.89 7.55 -15.87
C SER A 343 -5.80 8.37 -15.16
N VAL A 344 -5.83 8.45 -13.82
CA VAL A 344 -4.88 9.21 -13.00
C VAL A 344 -3.99 8.28 -12.18
N ILE A 345 -2.70 8.59 -12.08
CA ILE A 345 -1.69 7.77 -11.37
C ILE A 345 -1.80 7.86 -9.84
N ALA A 346 -2.25 8.98 -9.28
CA ALA A 346 -2.23 9.17 -7.82
C ALA A 346 -3.13 8.17 -7.05
N PRO A 347 -4.42 7.96 -7.43
CA PRO A 347 -5.29 7.01 -6.73
C PRO A 347 -4.80 5.56 -6.76
N PHE A 348 -4.00 5.20 -7.77
CA PHE A 348 -3.36 3.88 -7.87
C PHE A 348 -2.44 3.58 -6.68
N PHE A 349 -1.73 4.61 -6.21
CA PHE A 349 -0.86 4.54 -5.02
C PHE A 349 -1.58 4.89 -3.72
N GLY A 350 -2.90 5.08 -3.74
CA GLY A 350 -3.68 5.52 -2.56
C GLY A 350 -3.51 7.01 -2.23
N LEU A 351 -2.87 7.78 -3.10
CA LEU A 351 -2.70 9.23 -2.95
C LEU A 351 -3.84 9.94 -3.70
N ARG A 352 -4.69 10.72 -3.02
CA ARG A 352 -5.67 11.55 -3.72
C ARG A 352 -5.09 12.91 -4.05
N THR A 353 -5.08 13.26 -5.34
CA THR A 353 -5.28 14.65 -5.75
C THR A 353 -6.74 15.00 -5.53
N PHE A 354 -7.01 15.98 -4.69
CA PHE A 354 -8.35 16.56 -4.56
C PHE A 354 -8.78 17.10 -5.93
N ILE A 355 -9.92 16.62 -6.44
CA ILE A 355 -10.59 17.31 -7.54
C ILE A 355 -11.25 18.53 -6.91
N ASP A 356 -10.54 19.65 -6.98
CA ASP A 356 -11.04 20.94 -6.55
C ASP A 356 -12.13 21.39 -7.54
N ASN A 357 -13.38 21.01 -7.25
CA ASN A 357 -14.59 21.52 -7.91
C ASN A 357 -14.82 22.98 -7.47
N GLY A 358 -13.82 23.84 -7.73
CA GLY A 358 -13.65 25.14 -7.07
C GLY A 358 -12.99 26.24 -7.90
N SER A 359 -12.49 25.96 -9.11
CA SER A 359 -11.99 27.00 -10.03
C SER A 359 -12.93 27.24 -11.21
N GLN A 360 -14.14 27.73 -10.93
CA GLN A 360 -14.83 28.53 -11.93
C GLN A 360 -14.00 29.79 -12.23
N LYS A 361 -13.91 30.12 -13.51
CA LYS A 361 -13.28 31.35 -14.00
C LYS A 361 -13.91 32.58 -13.32
N GLN A 362 -13.06 33.47 -12.82
CA GLN A 362 -13.18 34.91 -13.05
C GLN A 362 -11.81 35.42 -13.54
#